data_AF-A0A2W7A482-F1
#
_entry.id   AF-A0A2W7A482-F1
#
_cell.length_a   1.000
_cell.length_b   1.000
_cell.length_c   1.000
_cell.angle_alpha   90.00
_cell.angle_beta   90.00
_cell.angle_gamma   90.00
#
_symmetry.space_group_name_H-M   'P 1'
#
loop_
_entity.id
_entity.type
_entity.pdbx_description
1 polymer ?
#
loop_
_entity_poly.entity_id
_entity_poly.type
_entity_poly.pdbx_seq_one_letter_code
_entity_poly.pdbx_strand_id
1 'polypeptide(L)'
;DLRQVGIELQTALRSNMQDSRDPAWVKLLQRMRRLIETVIGQLVERFRVEKVWARDRWHLTSRLNRKLLAHTLCRWLNRHSDEPLQFDQLVTQ
;
A
#
# COMPACT_ATOMS: atom_id res chain seq x y z
N ASP A 1 8.96 -21.69 13.39
CA ASP A 1 8.47 -20.47 14.07
C ASP A 1 9.23 -19.26 13.54
N LEU A 2 8.60 -18.12 13.21
CA LEU A 2 9.28 -16.99 12.50
C LEU A 2 10.48 -16.42 13.26
N ARG A 3 10.46 -16.50 14.60
CA ARG A 3 11.59 -16.12 15.44
C ARG A 3 12.83 -16.99 15.22
N GLN A 4 12.66 -18.26 14.83
CA GLN A 4 13.77 -19.19 14.59
C GLN A 4 14.58 -18.82 13.34
N VAL A 5 13.98 -18.05 12.43
CA VAL A 5 14.66 -17.51 11.23
C VAL A 5 15.08 -16.04 11.41
N GLY A 6 15.07 -15.53 12.65
CA GLY A 6 15.49 -14.15 12.96
C GLY A 6 14.46 -13.08 12.58
N ILE A 7 13.19 -13.45 12.35
CA ILE A 7 12.13 -12.50 12.01
C ILE A 7 11.31 -12.18 13.26
N GLU A 8 11.36 -10.93 13.71
CA GLU A 8 10.50 -10.40 14.76
C GLU A 8 9.19 -9.85 14.16
N LEU A 9 8.07 -10.48 14.50
CA LEU A 9 6.75 -10.04 14.02
C LEU A 9 6.26 -8.83 14.82
N GLN A 10 6.13 -7.68 14.16
CA GLN A 10 5.51 -6.49 14.73
C GLN A 10 4.01 -6.47 14.44
N THR A 11 3.18 -6.52 15.48
CA THR A 11 1.73 -6.45 15.36
C THR A 11 1.18 -5.08 15.72
N ALA A 12 0.10 -4.68 15.06
CA ALA A 12 -0.64 -3.47 15.39
C ALA A 12 -1.17 -3.55 16.84
N LEU A 13 -1.05 -2.43 17.56
CA LEU A 13 -1.59 -2.29 18.91
C LEU A 13 -3.12 -2.32 18.87
N ARG A 14 -3.74 -3.18 19.69
CA ARG A 14 -5.19 -3.23 19.91
C ARG A 14 -5.55 -2.49 21.19
N SER A 15 -6.79 -1.98 21.28
CA SER A 15 -7.25 -1.19 22.44
C SER A 15 -7.11 -1.91 23.79
N ASN A 16 -7.30 -3.23 23.82
CA ASN A 16 -7.23 -4.04 25.04
C ASN A 16 -5.88 -4.79 25.19
N MET A 17 -4.82 -4.34 24.50
CA MET A 17 -3.50 -4.96 24.56
C MET A 17 -2.56 -4.09 25.40
N GLN A 18 -1.97 -4.68 26.45
CA GLN A 18 -0.85 -4.05 27.14
C GLN A 18 0.38 -4.12 26.23
N ASP A 19 1.08 -2.99 26.09
CA ASP A 19 2.22 -2.85 25.20
C ASP A 19 3.32 -2.08 25.90
N SER A 20 4.51 -2.67 25.94
CA SER A 20 5.72 -2.10 26.54
C SER A 20 6.60 -1.38 25.51
N ARG A 21 6.21 -1.39 24.23
CA ARG A 21 6.94 -0.70 23.16
C ARG A 21 6.80 0.82 23.29
N ASP A 22 7.80 1.54 22.81
CA ASP A 22 7.79 3.00 22.76
C ASP A 22 6.54 3.52 22.01
N PRO A 23 5.73 4.42 22.61
CA PRO A 23 4.60 5.05 21.95
C PRO A 23 4.92 5.66 20.58
N ALA A 24 6.12 6.23 20.40
CA ALA A 24 6.53 6.81 19.11
C ALA A 24 6.69 5.72 18.03
N TRP A 25 7.27 4.59 18.40
CA TRP A 25 7.42 3.43 17.53
C TRP A 25 6.06 2.85 17.11
N VAL A 26 5.14 2.68 18.07
CA VAL A 26 3.79 2.19 17.79
C VAL A 26 3.03 3.14 16.85
N LYS A 27 3.16 4.46 17.06
CA LYS A 27 2.55 5.46 16.17
C LYS A 27 3.09 5.38 14.74
N LEU A 28 4.39 5.17 14.57
CA LEU A 28 5.00 4.95 13.26
C LEU A 28 4.46 3.69 12.58
N LEU A 29 4.43 2.56 13.30
CA LEU A 29 3.87 1.30 12.78
C LEU A 29 2.42 1.47 12.30
N GLN A 30 1.58 2.13 13.09
CA GLN A 30 0.19 2.38 12.73
C GLN A 30 0.06 3.30 11.52
N ARG A 31 0.88 4.36 11.43
CA ARG A 31 0.91 5.25 10.26
C ARG A 31 1.30 4.49 8.99
N MET A 32 2.34 3.66 9.06
CA MET A 32 2.79 2.85 7.94
C MET A 32 1.74 1.82 7.52
N ARG A 33 1.09 1.15 8.48
CA ARG A 33 -0.02 0.22 8.21
C ARG A 33 -1.16 0.91 7.47
N ARG A 34 -1.62 2.07 7.96
CA ARG A 34 -2.69 2.83 7.31
C ARG A 34 -2.31 3.21 5.88
N LEU A 35 -1.08 3.68 5.66
CA LEU A 35 -0.58 4.02 4.32
C LEU A 35 -0.61 2.80 3.40
N ILE A 36 -0.09 1.65 3.86
CA ILE A 36 -0.08 0.41 3.09
C ILE A 36 -1.51 -0.02 2.74
N GLU A 37 -2.44 0.01 3.71
CA GLU A 37 -3.85 -0.33 3.49
C GLU A 37 -4.52 0.61 2.48
N THR A 38 -4.26 1.92 2.57
CA THR A 38 -4.77 2.89 1.60
C THR A 38 -4.24 2.62 0.19
N VAL A 39 -2.94 2.40 0.03
CA VAL A 39 -2.33 2.12 -1.28
C VAL A 39 -2.84 0.80 -1.85
N ILE A 40 -2.97 -0.24 -1.03
CA ILE A 40 -3.56 -1.51 -1.45
C ILE A 40 -5.02 -1.28 -1.89
N GLY A 41 -5.83 -0.56 -1.12
CA GLY A 41 -7.21 -0.22 -1.49
C GLY A 41 -7.29 0.47 -2.85
N GLN A 42 -6.43 1.46 -3.09
CA GLN A 42 -6.36 2.17 -4.39
C GLN A 42 -5.94 1.24 -5.54
N LEU A 43 -4.98 0.34 -5.31
CA LEU A 43 -4.54 -0.65 -6.31
C LEU A 43 -5.61 -1.71 -6.61
N VAL A 44 -6.37 -2.10 -5.59
CA VAL A 44 -7.51 -3.01 -5.71
C VAL A 44 -8.62 -2.36 -6.52
N GLU A 45 -9.08 -1.19 -6.09
CA GLU A 45 -10.23 -0.49 -6.67
C GLU A 45 -9.97 -0.03 -8.11
N ARG A 46 -8.86 0.67 -8.34
CA ARG A 46 -8.58 1.34 -9.63
C ARG A 46 -7.84 0.44 -10.61
N PHE A 47 -6.95 -0.41 -10.10
CA PHE A 47 -6.09 -1.25 -10.94
C PHE A 47 -6.47 -2.73 -10.91
N ARG A 48 -7.48 -3.14 -10.11
CA ARG A 48 -7.95 -4.54 -10.00
C ARG A 48 -6.79 -5.50 -9.79
N VAL A 49 -5.87 -5.16 -8.88
CA VAL A 49 -4.62 -5.92 -8.68
C VAL A 49 -4.87 -7.34 -8.15
N GLU A 50 -6.01 -7.60 -7.52
CA GLU A 50 -6.38 -8.89 -6.94
C GLU A 50 -6.52 -10.02 -7.97
N LYS A 51 -6.88 -9.68 -9.21
CA LYS A 51 -7.08 -10.67 -10.30
C LYS A 51 -6.21 -10.28 -11.49
N VAL A 52 -5.01 -10.86 -11.56
CA VAL A 52 -4.12 -10.74 -12.71
C VAL A 52 -4.02 -12.08 -13.42
N TRP A 53 -4.62 -12.17 -14.60
CA TRP A 53 -4.50 -13.33 -15.46
C TRP A 53 -3.12 -13.31 -16.14
N ALA A 54 -2.20 -14.14 -15.62
CA ALA A 54 -0.87 -14.34 -16.17
C ALA A 54 -0.55 -15.84 -16.20
N ARG A 55 0.05 -16.30 -17.29
CA ARG A 55 0.42 -17.72 -17.49
C ARG A 55 1.76 -18.08 -16.85
N ASP A 56 2.62 -17.10 -16.63
CA ASP A 56 3.94 -17.28 -16.02
C ASP A 56 4.35 -16.05 -15.19
N ARG A 57 5.45 -16.22 -14.45
CA ARG A 57 5.97 -15.20 -13.51
C ARG A 57 6.42 -13.93 -14.22
N TRP A 58 6.93 -14.04 -15.45
CA TRP A 58 7.38 -12.87 -16.22
C TRP A 58 6.20 -11.96 -16.56
N HIS A 59 5.11 -12.54 -17.07
CA HIS A 59 3.89 -11.80 -17.38
C HIS A 59 3.21 -11.26 -16.13
N LEU A 60 3.23 -12.01 -15.02
CA LEU A 60 2.70 -11.54 -13.75
C LEU A 60 3.46 -10.29 -13.28
N THR A 61 4.78 -10.38 -13.18
CA THR A 61 5.63 -9.26 -12.75
C THR A 61 5.50 -8.06 -13.68
N SER A 62 5.49 -8.26 -15.00
CA SER A 62 5.31 -7.17 -15.96
C SER A 62 3.95 -6.48 -15.83
N ARG A 63 2.86 -7.25 -15.63
CA ARG A 63 1.51 -6.70 -15.43
C ARG A 63 1.39 -5.97 -14.09
N LEU A 64 1.97 -6.50 -13.03
CA LEU A 64 2.02 -5.84 -11.72
C LEU A 64 2.84 -4.54 -11.77
N ASN A 65 4.02 -4.57 -12.37
CA ASN A 65 4.87 -3.39 -12.54
C ASN A 65 4.14 -2.28 -13.28
N ARG A 66 3.39 -2.60 -14.35
CA ARG A 66 2.59 -1.59 -15.07
C ARG A 66 1.53 -0.94 -14.18
N LYS A 67 0.85 -1.71 -13.33
CA LYS A 67 -0.15 -1.20 -12.37
C LYS A 67 0.50 -0.29 -11.31
N LEU A 68 1.63 -0.71 -10.76
CA LEU A 68 2.38 0.07 -9.77
C LEU A 68 2.95 1.37 -10.36
N LEU A 69 3.48 1.32 -11.58
CA LEU A 69 3.97 2.49 -12.30
C LEU A 69 2.84 3.47 -12.58
N ALA A 70 1.69 2.99 -13.07
CA ALA A 70 0.54 3.85 -13.29
C ALA A 70 0.06 4.52 -11.99
N HIS A 71 -0.03 3.78 -10.88
CA HIS A 71 -0.38 4.36 -9.58
C HIS A 71 0.64 5.42 -9.12
N THR A 72 1.94 5.15 -9.31
CA THR A 72 3.03 6.08 -8.98
C THR A 72 2.94 7.35 -9.82
N LEU A 73 2.66 7.22 -11.11
CA LEU A 73 2.45 8.35 -12.02
C LEU A 73 1.22 9.16 -11.62
N CYS A 74 0.09 8.52 -11.34
CA CYS A 74 -1.11 9.20 -10.85
C CYS A 74 -0.79 10.00 -9.59
N ARG A 75 -0.10 9.40 -8.61
CA ARG A 75 0.31 10.07 -7.37
C ARG A 75 1.28 11.22 -7.63
N TRP A 76 2.20 11.07 -8.59
CA TRP A 76 3.10 12.15 -9.00
C TRP A 76 2.32 13.31 -9.63
N LEU A 77 1.44 13.05 -10.60
CA LEU A 77 0.59 14.06 -11.24
C LEU A 77 -0.26 14.79 -10.20
N ASN A 78 -0.93 14.03 -9.34
CA ASN A 78 -1.81 14.57 -8.31
C ASN A 78 -1.07 15.43 -7.27
N ARG A 79 0.22 15.18 -7.02
CA ARG A 79 1.06 16.05 -6.17
C ARG A 79 1.39 17.40 -6.85
N HIS A 80 1.42 17.43 -8.18
CA HIS A 80 1.67 18.64 -8.97
C HIS A 80 0.37 19.33 -9.41
N SER A 81 -0.79 18.82 -8.96
CA SER A 81 -2.10 19.45 -9.10
C SER A 81 -2.50 20.05 -7.75
N ASP A 82 -3.25 21.16 -7.78
CA ASP A 82 -3.63 21.89 -6.57
C ASP A 82 -4.58 21.11 -5.63
N GLU A 83 -5.15 19.98 -6.09
CA GLU A 83 -6.04 19.11 -5.31
C GLU A 83 -5.48 17.69 -5.06
N PRO A 84 -4.93 17.41 -3.86
CA PRO A 84 -4.37 16.09 -3.55
C PRO A 84 -5.46 15.02 -3.38
N LEU A 85 -5.23 13.84 -3.97
CA LEU A 85 -5.97 12.58 -3.96
C LEU A 85 -7.25 12.48 -4.82
N GLN A 86 -7.63 13.52 -5.57
CA GLN A 86 -8.79 13.48 -6.48
C GLN A 86 -8.38 13.10 -7.91
N PHE A 87 -8.17 11.81 -8.13
CA PHE A 87 -7.80 11.28 -9.44
C PHE A 87 -8.90 11.35 -10.51
N ASP A 88 -10.18 11.46 -10.12
CA ASP A 88 -11.31 11.53 -11.06
C ASP A 88 -11.31 12.83 -11.86
N GLN A 89 -10.76 13.91 -11.28
CA GLN A 89 -10.62 15.20 -11.96
C GLN A 89 -9.55 15.18 -13.08
N LEU A 90 -8.64 14.20 -13.08
CA LEU A 90 -7.62 14.07 -14.14
C LEU A 90 -8.13 13.39 -15.41
N VAL A 91 -9.27 12.68 -15.33
CA VAL A 91 -9.82 11.89 -16.44
C VAL A 91 -10.96 12.64 -17.15
N THR A 92 -11.50 13.68 -16.53
CA THR A 92 -12.75 14.36 -16.97
C THR A 92 -12.51 15.72 -17.64
N GLN A 93 -11.32 15.96 -18.23
CA GLN A 93 -11.10 17.13 -19.10
C GLN A 93 -11.45 16.83 -20.55
#